data_AF-A0A9D6ZRI4-F1
#
_entry.id   AF-A0A9D6ZRI4-F1
#
_cell.length_a   1.000
_cell.length_b   1.000
_cell.length_c   1.000
_cell.angle_alpha   90.00
_cell.angle_beta   90.00
_cell.angle_gamma   90.00
#
_symmetry.space_group_name_H-M   'P 1'
#
loop_
_entity.id
_entity.type
_entity.pdbx_description
1 polymer ?
#
loop_
_entity_poly.entity_id
_entity_poly.type
_entity_poly.pdbx_seq_one_letter_code
_entity_poly.pdbx_strand_id
1 'polypeptide(L)'
;MAAALWFVIPPLLVSRHGVEQSRRDINMALYRDKLAELEADKARGTLSVDQFDQARADLERQLLQDLLSDQTSIAPVAKLRPRGLAQTLAIALPMSAVAFYLGHGSRDAPVEQAVATAPAAAAATPAVAAMAKGMMGGAPAIGGPAMGAGDKKAMPMEEAVARLKERLDKNPTDGEGWLLLGNSYRFLGKSDEAKAAFDKAAALGKEVPPAKAGPAPATGAAPAPDATAQIALLEKDLAAKPDDAAGWDKLGRLHQQRKDYDAAIAAFEHAVKLDDKNADWLADAADAQAAKAKSLEGEPLQLIERALAANPKHVKALWLAASAARARGDKPAEIKSWTTLHDELEPGSADERMVAANLAEAKGEKPPAAATPATDSASVKGSVSVDSGLAGDVKGDETVFIFARAVTGPPMPLAVLRKQARDLPLEFTLDDTMAIMPALKLSSAREVVVGARISKTGNAMPQPGDLEGLSGKVSIGDGAPVRIVIDHRT
;
A
#
# COMPACT_ATOMS: atom_id res chain seq x y z
N MET A 1 -16.97 39.82 -39.04
CA MET A 1 -15.96 38.79 -38.69
C MET A 1 -14.95 39.24 -37.64
N ALA A 2 -14.29 40.40 -37.75
CA ALA A 2 -13.21 40.80 -36.82
C ALA A 2 -13.58 40.74 -35.32
N ALA A 3 -14.79 41.14 -34.93
CA ALA A 3 -15.22 41.11 -33.52
C ALA A 3 -15.30 39.69 -32.91
N ALA A 4 -15.52 38.64 -33.72
CA ALA A 4 -15.61 37.27 -33.22
C ALA A 4 -14.25 36.67 -32.83
N LEU A 5 -13.16 37.15 -33.45
CA LEU A 5 -11.81 36.66 -33.17
C LEU A 5 -11.31 37.10 -31.78
N TRP A 6 -11.76 38.24 -31.28
CA TRP A 6 -11.31 38.78 -29.99
C TRP A 6 -11.78 37.93 -28.80
N PHE A 7 -12.90 37.22 -28.92
CA PHE A 7 -13.39 36.30 -27.89
C PHE A 7 -12.69 34.93 -27.89
N VAL A 8 -12.08 34.54 -29.02
CA VAL A 8 -11.51 33.20 -29.22
C VAL A 8 -10.01 33.14 -28.92
N ILE A 9 -9.28 34.26 -29.10
CA ILE A 9 -7.82 34.31 -28.90
C ILE A 9 -7.40 34.19 -27.42
N PRO A 10 -8.02 34.87 -26.43
CA PRO A 10 -7.62 34.79 -25.03
C PRO A 10 -7.61 33.37 -24.42
N PRO A 11 -8.66 32.53 -24.56
CA PRO A 11 -8.66 31.18 -23.98
C PRO A 11 -7.65 30.21 -24.63
N LEU A 12 -7.10 30.56 -25.81
CA LEU A 12 -6.05 29.77 -26.48
C LEU A 12 -4.62 30.14 -26.02
N LEU A 13 -4.45 31.21 -25.25
CA LEU A 13 -3.16 31.65 -24.70
C LEU A 13 -2.97 31.28 -23.22
N VAL A 14 -4.01 30.78 -22.54
CA VAL A 14 -3.91 30.27 -21.17
C VAL A 14 -3.09 28.98 -21.17
N SER A 15 -2.02 28.94 -20.39
CA SER A 15 -1.13 27.77 -20.29
C SER A 15 -1.88 26.56 -19.74
N ARG A 16 -1.77 25.39 -20.40
CA ARG A 16 -2.44 24.15 -19.99
C ARG A 16 -2.21 23.76 -18.52
N HIS A 17 -1.01 23.99 -17.99
CA HIS A 17 -0.70 23.77 -16.57
C HIS A 17 -1.59 24.55 -15.60
N GLY A 18 -2.01 25.78 -15.94
CA GLY A 18 -2.89 26.57 -15.07
C GLY A 18 -4.31 26.00 -15.00
N VAL A 19 -4.79 25.34 -16.05
CA VAL A 19 -6.12 24.70 -16.09
C VAL A 19 -6.10 23.33 -15.38
N GLU A 20 -5.01 22.57 -15.52
CA GLU A 20 -4.80 21.32 -14.77
C GLU A 20 -4.63 21.57 -13.26
N GLN A 21 -3.81 22.56 -12.89
CA GLN A 21 -3.64 22.96 -11.49
C GLN A 21 -4.96 23.46 -10.88
N SER A 22 -5.68 24.35 -11.58
CA SER A 22 -6.99 24.85 -11.12
C SER A 22 -8.03 23.72 -10.94
N ARG A 23 -8.02 22.67 -11.78
CA ARG A 23 -8.91 21.50 -11.60
C ARG A 23 -8.57 20.69 -10.35
N ARG A 24 -7.28 20.47 -10.07
CA ARG A 24 -6.83 19.78 -8.86
C ARG A 24 -7.20 20.57 -7.60
N ASP A 25 -7.02 21.89 -7.63
CA ASP A 25 -7.39 22.78 -6.53
C ASP A 25 -8.93 22.78 -6.30
N ILE A 26 -9.73 22.78 -7.36
CA ILE A 26 -11.21 22.69 -7.28
C ILE A 26 -11.65 21.32 -6.73
N ASN A 27 -11.08 20.21 -7.22
CA ASN A 27 -11.44 18.86 -6.75
C ASN A 27 -11.05 18.66 -5.28
N MET A 28 -9.91 19.19 -4.86
CA MET A 28 -9.45 19.15 -3.47
C MET A 28 -10.31 20.03 -2.55
N ALA A 29 -10.77 21.20 -3.01
CA ALA A 29 -11.72 22.01 -2.26
C ALA A 29 -13.06 21.27 -2.06
N LEU A 30 -13.61 20.69 -3.12
CA LEU A 30 -14.84 19.91 -3.08
C LEU A 30 -14.75 18.67 -2.16
N TYR A 31 -13.58 18.01 -2.10
CA TYR A 31 -13.32 16.93 -1.15
C TYR A 31 -13.39 17.42 0.30
N ARG A 32 -12.78 18.56 0.61
CA ARG A 32 -12.75 19.13 1.98
C ARG A 32 -14.15 19.53 2.46
N ASP A 33 -14.95 20.12 1.58
CA ASP A 33 -16.33 20.49 1.90
C ASP A 33 -17.19 19.24 2.20
N LYS A 34 -17.07 18.18 1.39
CA LYS A 34 -17.77 16.90 1.63
C LYS A 34 -17.32 16.20 2.91
N LEU A 35 -16.04 16.27 3.27
CA LEU A 35 -15.55 15.70 4.53
C LEU A 35 -16.14 16.47 5.73
N ALA A 36 -16.17 17.79 5.67
CA ALA A 36 -16.78 18.63 6.71
C ALA A 36 -18.30 18.39 6.85
N GLU A 37 -19.00 18.10 5.75
CA GLU A 37 -20.42 17.70 5.76
C GLU A 37 -20.63 16.37 6.49
N LEU A 38 -19.83 15.33 6.18
CA LEU A 38 -19.85 14.04 6.87
C LEU A 38 -19.50 14.15 8.36
N GLU A 39 -18.53 14.99 8.72
CA GLU A 39 -18.16 15.25 10.12
C GLU A 39 -19.30 15.96 10.87
N ALA A 40 -19.97 16.90 10.22
CA ALA A 40 -21.14 17.58 10.78
C ALA A 40 -22.34 16.62 10.97
N ASP A 41 -22.55 15.66 10.08
CA ASP A 41 -23.57 14.61 10.25
C ASP A 41 -23.24 13.60 11.36
N LYS A 42 -21.96 13.19 11.47
CA LYS A 42 -21.49 12.41 12.62
C LYS A 42 -21.71 13.16 13.94
N ALA A 43 -21.40 14.47 13.98
CA ALA A 43 -21.60 15.32 15.15
C ALA A 43 -23.10 15.55 15.49
N ARG A 44 -23.99 15.55 14.48
CA ARG A 44 -25.45 15.58 14.66
C ARG A 44 -26.05 14.23 15.05
N GLY A 45 -25.26 13.15 15.02
CA GLY A 45 -25.75 11.78 15.23
C GLY A 45 -26.64 11.24 14.10
N THR A 46 -26.68 11.93 12.94
CA THR A 46 -27.39 11.46 11.74
C THR A 46 -26.64 10.36 11.01
N LEU A 47 -25.32 10.25 11.24
CA LEU A 47 -24.46 9.21 10.70
C LEU A 47 -23.77 8.44 11.84
N SER A 48 -23.87 7.11 11.84
CA SER A 48 -23.12 6.28 12.80
C SER A 48 -21.62 6.26 12.51
N VAL A 49 -20.80 5.86 13.48
CA VAL A 49 -19.34 5.84 13.35
C VAL A 49 -18.90 4.97 12.16
N ASP A 50 -19.41 3.75 12.06
CA ASP A 50 -19.10 2.82 10.97
C ASP A 50 -19.51 3.37 9.59
N GLN A 51 -20.66 4.05 9.50
CA GLN A 51 -21.13 4.68 8.26
C GLN A 51 -20.28 5.89 7.87
N PHE A 52 -19.81 6.68 8.84
CA PHE A 52 -18.88 7.77 8.59
C PHE A 52 -17.54 7.25 8.06
N ASP A 53 -16.99 6.22 8.71
CA ASP A 53 -15.70 5.65 8.33
C ASP A 53 -15.78 5.00 6.94
N GLN A 54 -16.90 4.35 6.60
CA GLN A 54 -17.17 3.84 5.25
C GLN A 54 -17.31 4.96 4.21
N ALA A 55 -18.14 5.97 4.47
CA ALA A 55 -18.36 7.08 3.54
C ALA A 55 -17.08 7.89 3.29
N ARG A 56 -16.26 8.07 4.32
CA ARG A 56 -14.93 8.68 4.23
C ARG A 56 -13.98 7.83 3.39
N ALA A 57 -13.91 6.52 3.61
CA ALA A 57 -13.03 5.62 2.84
C ALA A 57 -13.38 5.60 1.34
N ASP A 58 -14.67 5.67 1.00
CA ASP A 58 -15.10 5.77 -0.40
C ASP A 58 -14.80 7.14 -1.01
N LEU A 59 -14.91 8.23 -0.24
CA LEU A 59 -14.49 9.57 -0.67
C LEU A 59 -12.97 9.67 -0.91
N GLU A 60 -12.16 9.04 -0.04
CA GLU A 60 -10.70 8.93 -0.20
C GLU A 60 -10.32 8.11 -1.45
N ARG A 61 -11.00 6.99 -1.72
CA ARG A 61 -10.82 6.20 -2.96
C ARG A 61 -11.13 7.02 -4.20
N GLN A 62 -12.23 7.78 -4.19
CA GLN A 62 -12.62 8.62 -5.32
C GLN A 62 -11.58 9.72 -5.58
N LEU A 63 -11.10 10.40 -4.54
CA LEU A 63 -10.03 11.41 -4.67
C LEU A 63 -8.76 10.81 -5.28
N LEU A 64 -8.32 9.64 -4.80
CA LEU A 64 -7.16 8.94 -5.36
C LEU A 64 -7.37 8.57 -6.83
N GLN A 65 -8.57 8.11 -7.20
CA GLN A 65 -8.90 7.77 -8.59
C GLN A 65 -8.91 9.01 -9.50
N ASP A 66 -9.44 10.14 -9.05
CA ASP A 66 -9.43 11.41 -9.80
C ASP A 66 -7.99 11.94 -9.99
N LEU A 67 -7.14 11.84 -8.95
CA LEU A 67 -5.73 12.25 -9.01
C LEU A 67 -4.87 11.33 -9.90
N LEU A 68 -5.18 10.03 -9.97
CA LEU A 68 -4.48 9.05 -10.82
C LEU A 68 -4.96 9.08 -12.28
N SER A 69 -6.24 9.37 -12.52
CA SER A 69 -6.81 9.45 -13.88
C SER A 69 -6.18 10.59 -14.69
N ASP A 70 -5.85 11.70 -14.01
CA ASP A 70 -5.22 12.89 -14.61
C ASP A 70 -3.78 12.61 -15.13
N GLN A 71 -3.11 11.55 -14.66
CA GLN A 71 -1.80 11.12 -15.16
C GLN A 71 -1.87 10.29 -16.47
N THR A 72 -3.03 9.74 -16.81
CA THR A 72 -3.12 8.65 -17.81
C THR A 72 -3.54 9.15 -19.22
N SER A 73 -3.86 10.44 -19.38
CA SER A 73 -4.38 11.00 -20.65
C SER A 73 -3.30 11.66 -21.54
N ILE A 74 -2.20 10.96 -21.85
CA ILE A 74 -1.28 11.37 -22.94
C ILE A 74 -0.90 10.17 -23.82
N ALA A 75 -1.72 9.91 -24.86
CA ALA A 75 -1.23 9.22 -26.04
C ALA A 75 -0.35 10.20 -26.86
N PRO A 76 0.91 9.86 -27.21
CA PRO A 76 1.79 10.79 -27.92
C PRO A 76 1.42 10.86 -29.41
N VAL A 77 0.54 11.80 -29.77
CA VAL A 77 0.30 12.14 -31.18
C VAL A 77 1.59 12.76 -31.76
N ALA A 78 2.07 12.20 -32.87
CA ALA A 78 3.37 12.53 -33.45
C ALA A 78 3.56 14.03 -33.73
N LYS A 79 4.79 14.52 -33.55
CA LYS A 79 5.18 15.93 -33.77
C LYS A 79 5.07 16.35 -35.24
N LEU A 80 3.88 16.74 -35.72
CA LEU A 80 3.74 17.61 -36.89
C LEU A 80 3.66 19.07 -36.44
N ARG A 81 4.55 19.93 -36.97
CA ARG A 81 4.49 21.40 -36.80
C ARG A 81 3.28 21.96 -37.58
N PRO A 82 2.18 22.40 -36.95
CA PRO A 82 0.93 22.61 -37.67
C PRO A 82 0.51 24.08 -37.69
N ARG A 83 1.33 24.98 -38.28
CA ARG A 83 0.87 26.35 -38.58
C ARG A 83 0.01 26.42 -39.85
N GLY A 84 0.30 25.59 -40.86
CA GLY A 84 -0.55 25.46 -42.05
C GLY A 84 -1.71 24.48 -41.86
N LEU A 85 -1.48 23.31 -41.24
CA LEU A 85 -2.47 22.23 -41.16
C LEU A 85 -3.73 22.61 -40.34
N ALA A 86 -3.57 23.42 -39.30
CA ALA A 86 -4.71 23.89 -38.50
C ALA A 86 -5.61 24.86 -39.28
N GLN A 87 -5.03 25.68 -40.17
CA GLN A 87 -5.79 26.61 -41.00
C GLN A 87 -6.57 25.88 -42.10
N THR A 88 -5.97 24.85 -42.72
CA THR A 88 -6.68 24.03 -43.71
C THR A 88 -7.81 23.22 -43.08
N LEU A 89 -7.59 22.59 -41.91
CA LEU A 89 -8.64 21.87 -41.18
C LEU A 89 -9.79 22.79 -40.72
N ALA A 90 -9.49 23.99 -40.21
CA ALA A 90 -10.51 24.94 -39.75
C ALA A 90 -11.41 25.48 -40.87
N ILE A 91 -10.95 25.46 -42.13
CA ILE A 91 -11.75 25.85 -43.30
C ILE A 91 -12.41 24.62 -43.95
N ALA A 92 -11.68 23.51 -44.08
CA ALA A 92 -12.18 22.30 -44.72
C ALA A 92 -13.35 21.68 -43.95
N LEU A 93 -13.26 21.57 -42.62
CA LEU A 93 -14.30 20.91 -41.82
C LEU A 93 -15.69 21.58 -41.93
N PRO A 94 -15.87 22.91 -41.78
CA PRO A 94 -17.16 23.55 -42.01
C PRO A 94 -17.58 23.55 -43.48
N MET A 95 -16.64 23.65 -44.44
CA MET A 95 -16.96 23.50 -45.87
C MET A 95 -17.50 22.11 -46.20
N SER A 96 -16.90 21.05 -45.65
CA SER A 96 -17.38 19.67 -45.77
C SER A 96 -18.73 19.47 -45.09
N ALA A 97 -18.97 20.09 -43.93
CA ALA A 97 -20.27 20.05 -43.26
C ALA A 97 -21.37 20.74 -44.09
N VAL A 98 -21.08 21.90 -44.71
CA VAL A 98 -22.01 22.59 -45.62
C VAL A 98 -22.24 21.79 -46.90
N ALA A 99 -21.20 21.22 -47.50
CA ALA A 99 -21.33 20.36 -48.69
C ALA A 99 -22.14 19.09 -48.39
N PHE A 100 -21.94 18.47 -47.22
CA PHE A 100 -22.72 17.32 -46.76
C PHE A 100 -24.19 17.72 -46.53
N TYR A 101 -24.44 18.87 -45.89
CA TYR A 101 -25.79 19.40 -45.67
C TYR A 101 -26.51 19.76 -46.97
N LEU A 102 -25.79 20.26 -48.00
CA LEU A 102 -26.37 20.53 -49.32
C LEU A 102 -26.58 19.26 -50.17
N GLY A 103 -25.83 18.19 -49.92
CA GLY A 103 -25.94 16.92 -50.64
C GLY A 103 -26.91 15.90 -50.03
N HIS A 104 -27.08 15.91 -48.70
CA HIS A 104 -27.93 14.97 -47.96
C HIS A 104 -29.03 15.64 -47.11
N GLY A 105 -29.01 16.98 -46.99
CA GLY A 105 -30.12 17.71 -46.39
C GLY A 105 -31.33 17.70 -47.31
N SER A 106 -32.30 16.84 -46.98
CA SER A 106 -33.60 16.81 -47.64
C SER A 106 -34.29 18.16 -47.50
N ARG A 107 -34.25 18.94 -48.60
CA ARG A 107 -35.31 19.91 -48.86
C ARG A 107 -36.60 19.11 -49.01
N ASP A 108 -37.65 19.56 -48.34
CA ASP A 108 -38.99 18.97 -48.31
C ASP A 108 -39.15 17.69 -47.46
N ALA A 109 -39.31 17.88 -46.15
CA ALA A 109 -40.11 17.01 -45.30
C ALA A 109 -41.09 17.91 -44.49
N PRO A 110 -42.42 17.75 -44.63
CA PRO A 110 -43.41 18.67 -44.05
C PRO A 110 -43.55 18.50 -42.54
N VAL A 111 -43.79 19.62 -41.85
CA VAL A 111 -43.91 19.68 -40.39
C VAL A 111 -45.36 19.51 -39.96
N GLU A 112 -45.90 18.29 -39.99
CA GLU A 112 -47.21 18.03 -39.38
C GLU A 112 -47.45 16.56 -38.96
N GLN A 113 -48.06 16.40 -37.77
CA GLN A 113 -48.75 15.22 -37.21
C GLN A 113 -47.95 14.11 -36.47
N ALA A 114 -48.67 13.43 -35.56
CA ALA A 114 -48.25 12.42 -34.56
C ALA A 114 -47.30 12.94 -33.46
N VAL A 115 -47.73 13.35 -32.25
CA VAL A 115 -48.69 12.77 -31.28
C VAL A 115 -48.29 11.39 -30.76
N ALA A 116 -48.01 11.32 -29.45
CA ALA A 116 -47.85 10.12 -28.60
C ALA A 116 -46.61 9.24 -28.92
N THR A 117 -45.82 8.73 -27.97
CA THR A 117 -45.98 8.49 -26.52
C THR A 117 -44.62 8.46 -25.80
N ALA A 118 -44.54 8.97 -24.56
CA ALA A 118 -43.79 8.40 -23.41
C ALA A 118 -43.75 9.42 -22.24
N PRO A 119 -44.39 9.16 -21.08
CA PRO A 119 -44.51 10.14 -20.01
C PRO A 119 -43.35 10.13 -18.99
N ALA A 120 -43.40 11.14 -18.11
CA ALA A 120 -42.32 11.54 -17.22
C ALA A 120 -42.28 10.81 -15.85
N ALA A 121 -41.24 11.17 -15.11
CA ALA A 121 -40.87 10.78 -13.76
C ALA A 121 -41.94 10.90 -12.65
N ALA A 122 -41.63 10.20 -11.55
CA ALA A 122 -41.71 10.62 -10.13
C ALA A 122 -42.78 10.01 -9.20
N ALA A 123 -42.26 9.64 -8.01
CA ALA A 123 -42.84 9.75 -6.67
C ALA A 123 -43.39 8.51 -5.91
N ALA A 124 -42.91 8.41 -4.66
CA ALA A 124 -43.55 7.92 -3.43
C ALA A 124 -43.72 6.40 -3.13
N THR A 125 -42.99 5.95 -2.10
CA THR A 125 -43.38 4.98 -1.05
C THR A 125 -44.17 5.71 0.08
N PRO A 126 -44.79 5.09 1.13
CA PRO A 126 -44.38 3.85 1.82
C PRO A 126 -45.48 2.97 2.51
N ALA A 127 -45.00 1.99 3.32
CA ALA A 127 -45.62 1.33 4.50
C ALA A 127 -46.53 0.09 4.28
N VAL A 128 -46.65 -0.90 5.21
CA VAL A 128 -45.86 -1.38 6.39
C VAL A 128 -46.34 -2.82 6.75
N ALA A 129 -45.44 -3.73 7.19
CA ALA A 129 -45.68 -5.03 7.89
C ALA A 129 -46.54 -6.13 7.17
N ALA A 130 -46.38 -7.45 7.33
CA ALA A 130 -46.01 -8.27 8.50
C ALA A 130 -45.68 -9.75 8.12
N MET A 131 -45.37 -10.59 9.13
CA MET A 131 -45.08 -12.06 9.09
C MET A 131 -43.72 -12.45 8.47
N ALA A 132 -42.67 -12.92 9.17
CA ALA A 132 -42.44 -13.52 10.50
C ALA A 132 -42.64 -15.05 10.65
N LYS A 133 -41.53 -15.70 11.06
CA LYS A 133 -41.40 -16.88 11.98
C LYS A 133 -41.27 -18.31 11.40
N GLY A 134 -40.18 -18.98 11.80
CA GLY A 134 -39.95 -20.44 11.74
C GLY A 134 -38.46 -20.77 11.44
N MET A 135 -37.77 -21.69 12.13
CA MET A 135 -38.09 -22.52 13.31
C MET A 135 -36.80 -23.04 13.99
N MET A 136 -36.85 -23.46 15.26
CA MET A 136 -35.69 -23.98 16.03
C MET A 136 -35.56 -25.53 15.97
N GLY A 137 -34.39 -26.05 16.37
CA GLY A 137 -34.21 -27.39 16.95
C GLY A 137 -32.97 -28.12 16.42
N GLY A 138 -32.12 -28.79 17.22
CA GLY A 138 -32.06 -28.90 18.69
C GLY A 138 -30.85 -29.76 19.13
N ALA A 139 -30.46 -29.67 20.40
CA ALA A 139 -29.52 -30.59 21.07
C ALA A 139 -30.33 -31.61 21.92
N PRO A 140 -29.81 -32.79 22.36
CA PRO A 140 -28.56 -32.99 23.13
C PRO A 140 -27.70 -34.17 22.54
N ALA A 141 -26.81 -34.94 23.21
CA ALA A 141 -26.51 -35.13 24.64
C ALA A 141 -25.11 -35.76 24.96
N ILE A 142 -24.52 -35.33 26.08
CA ILE A 142 -23.60 -36.00 27.05
C ILE A 142 -22.50 -37.00 26.58
N GLY A 143 -21.25 -36.75 27.01
CA GLY A 143 -20.24 -37.79 27.30
C GLY A 143 -18.82 -37.50 26.79
N GLY A 144 -17.84 -37.35 27.68
CA GLY A 144 -16.40 -37.40 27.34
C GLY A 144 -15.73 -38.66 27.92
N PRO A 145 -14.40 -38.83 27.81
CA PRO A 145 -13.42 -38.06 27.03
C PRO A 145 -12.72 -38.91 25.94
N ALA A 146 -12.27 -38.29 24.84
CA ALA A 146 -11.35 -38.94 23.91
C ALA A 146 -10.37 -37.92 23.28
N MET A 147 -9.08 -38.20 23.37
CA MET A 147 -8.12 -37.69 22.38
C MET A 147 -8.37 -38.44 21.07
N GLY A 148 -8.79 -37.73 20.03
CA GLY A 148 -9.06 -38.29 18.72
C GLY A 148 -9.18 -37.18 17.68
N ALA A 149 -8.66 -37.41 16.48
CA ALA A 149 -8.70 -36.42 15.41
C ALA A 149 -10.13 -36.30 14.82
N GLY A 150 -10.61 -35.07 14.64
CA GLY A 150 -11.89 -34.76 14.02
C GLY A 150 -12.12 -33.25 13.93
N ASP A 151 -12.55 -32.80 12.75
CA ASP A 151 -13.17 -31.50 12.41
C ASP A 151 -13.01 -30.33 13.39
N LYS A 152 -11.80 -29.75 13.43
CA LYS A 152 -11.55 -28.50 14.13
C LYS A 152 -11.93 -27.30 13.27
N LYS A 153 -13.16 -26.78 13.44
CA LYS A 153 -13.36 -25.33 13.27
C LYS A 153 -12.35 -24.63 14.18
N ALA A 154 -11.54 -23.73 13.62
CA ALA A 154 -10.59 -22.96 14.40
C ALA A 154 -11.35 -22.17 15.48
N MET A 155 -10.95 -22.34 16.75
CA MET A 155 -11.50 -21.57 17.85
C MET A 155 -11.11 -20.09 17.67
N PRO A 156 -12.04 -19.13 17.82
CA PRO A 156 -11.69 -17.71 17.77
C PRO A 156 -10.64 -17.38 18.83
N MET A 157 -9.70 -16.51 18.46
CA MET A 157 -8.47 -16.27 19.25
C MET A 157 -8.78 -15.71 20.64
N GLU A 158 -9.86 -14.94 20.77
CA GLU A 158 -10.37 -14.36 22.00
C GLU A 158 -10.80 -15.43 23.01
N GLU A 159 -11.43 -16.51 22.53
CA GLU A 159 -11.86 -17.63 23.39
C GLU A 159 -10.66 -18.48 23.83
N ALA A 160 -9.69 -18.68 22.91
CA ALA A 160 -8.43 -19.35 23.25
C ALA A 160 -7.65 -18.58 24.33
N VAL A 161 -7.60 -17.24 24.24
CA VAL A 161 -6.99 -16.36 25.25
C VAL A 161 -7.73 -16.39 26.57
N ALA A 162 -9.08 -16.39 26.56
CA ALA A 162 -9.87 -16.49 27.79
C ALA A 162 -9.61 -17.80 28.53
N ARG A 163 -9.57 -18.94 27.82
CA ARG A 163 -9.25 -20.26 28.39
C ARG A 163 -7.81 -20.35 28.89
N LEU A 164 -6.86 -19.74 28.18
CA LEU A 164 -5.46 -19.67 28.62
C LEU A 164 -5.31 -18.84 29.91
N LYS A 165 -6.00 -17.71 30.01
CA LYS A 165 -6.07 -16.90 31.24
C LYS A 165 -6.63 -17.70 32.42
N GLU A 166 -7.75 -18.38 32.24
CA GLU A 166 -8.38 -19.19 33.30
C GLU A 166 -7.47 -20.35 33.79
N ARG A 167 -6.69 -20.96 32.89
CA ARG A 167 -5.65 -21.93 33.27
C ARG A 167 -4.58 -21.27 34.14
N LEU A 168 -4.11 -20.08 33.77
CA LEU A 168 -3.01 -19.38 34.44
C LEU A 168 -3.41 -18.77 35.78
N ASP A 169 -4.68 -18.40 35.94
CA ASP A 169 -5.23 -18.02 37.24
C ASP A 169 -5.26 -19.22 38.23
N LYS A 170 -5.37 -20.46 37.72
CA LYS A 170 -5.26 -21.70 38.52
C LYS A 170 -3.83 -22.19 38.70
N ASN A 171 -2.95 -21.93 37.73
CA ASN A 171 -1.54 -22.32 37.72
C ASN A 171 -0.63 -21.07 37.62
N PRO A 172 -0.54 -20.22 38.66
CA PRO A 172 0.11 -18.92 38.56
C PRO A 172 1.63 -18.99 38.35
N THR A 173 2.26 -20.14 38.55
CA THR A 173 3.71 -20.37 38.36
C THR A 173 4.11 -20.78 36.93
N ASP A 174 3.14 -20.94 36.01
CA ASP A 174 3.40 -21.31 34.60
C ASP A 174 3.90 -20.10 33.79
N GLY A 175 5.20 -19.81 33.90
CA GLY A 175 5.84 -18.69 33.21
C GLY A 175 5.79 -18.78 31.68
N GLU A 176 5.78 -20.00 31.11
CA GLU A 176 5.64 -20.20 29.66
C GLU A 176 4.23 -19.87 29.20
N GLY A 177 3.20 -20.26 29.96
CA GLY A 177 1.83 -19.84 29.72
C GLY A 177 1.64 -18.32 29.86
N TRP A 178 2.25 -17.67 30.86
CA TRP A 178 2.22 -16.19 30.96
C TRP A 178 2.88 -15.50 29.76
N LEU A 179 3.99 -16.04 29.26
CA LEU A 179 4.66 -15.53 28.06
C LEU A 179 3.82 -15.75 26.78
N LEU A 180 3.13 -16.89 26.67
CA LEU A 180 2.18 -17.16 25.59
C LEU A 180 0.96 -16.23 25.67
N LEU A 181 0.45 -15.97 26.87
CA LEU A 181 -0.67 -15.05 27.09
C LEU A 181 -0.29 -13.62 26.72
N GLY A 182 0.90 -13.15 27.11
CA GLY A 182 1.42 -11.83 26.72
C GLY A 182 1.57 -11.68 25.21
N ASN A 183 2.10 -12.69 24.53
CA ASN A 183 2.18 -12.71 23.06
C ASN A 183 0.80 -12.73 22.40
N SER A 184 -0.17 -13.42 22.99
CA SER A 184 -1.54 -13.51 22.47
C SER A 184 -2.30 -12.19 22.63
N TYR A 185 -2.17 -11.50 23.76
CA TYR A 185 -2.69 -10.13 23.93
C TYR A 185 -2.00 -9.13 22.98
N ARG A 186 -0.69 -9.25 22.79
CA ARG A 186 0.05 -8.43 21.81
C ARG A 186 -0.45 -8.62 20.38
N PHE A 187 -0.79 -9.85 19.99
CA PHE A 187 -1.40 -10.15 18.69
C PHE A 187 -2.81 -9.54 18.55
N LEU A 188 -3.58 -9.49 19.64
CA LEU A 188 -4.92 -8.88 19.71
C LEU A 188 -4.90 -7.34 19.91
N GLY A 189 -3.74 -6.68 19.86
CA GLY A 189 -3.61 -5.23 20.07
C GLY A 189 -3.83 -4.77 21.52
N LYS A 190 -3.92 -5.69 22.48
CA LYS A 190 -4.23 -5.46 23.90
C LYS A 190 -2.95 -5.18 24.69
N SER A 191 -2.40 -3.99 24.49
CA SER A 191 -1.06 -3.61 24.99
C SER A 191 -0.92 -3.66 26.51
N ASP A 192 -1.93 -3.23 27.27
CA ASP A 192 -1.88 -3.20 28.73
C ASP A 192 -1.97 -4.60 29.33
N GLU A 193 -2.86 -5.45 28.82
CA GLU A 193 -2.96 -6.85 29.24
C GLU A 193 -1.74 -7.67 28.78
N ALA A 194 -1.16 -7.36 27.63
CA ALA A 194 0.09 -7.96 27.17
C ALA A 194 1.24 -7.63 28.13
N LYS A 195 1.40 -6.37 28.51
CA LYS A 195 2.39 -5.95 29.52
C LYS A 195 2.18 -6.68 30.84
N ALA A 196 0.96 -6.70 31.37
CA ALA A 196 0.67 -7.36 32.65
C ALA A 196 0.98 -8.88 32.65
N ALA A 197 0.80 -9.54 31.50
CA ALA A 197 1.17 -10.95 31.34
C ALA A 197 2.69 -11.16 31.19
N PHE A 198 3.38 -10.29 30.45
CA PHE A 198 4.85 -10.32 30.34
C PHE A 198 5.56 -10.01 31.67
N ASP A 199 5.05 -9.06 32.46
CA ASP A 199 5.59 -8.74 33.79
C ASP A 199 5.53 -9.98 34.72
N LYS A 200 4.45 -10.77 34.64
CA LYS A 200 4.32 -12.05 35.35
C LYS A 200 5.29 -13.12 34.82
N ALA A 201 5.48 -13.22 33.50
CA ALA A 201 6.45 -14.14 32.92
C ALA A 201 7.89 -13.82 33.36
N ALA A 202 8.26 -12.52 33.35
CA ALA A 202 9.55 -12.03 33.82
C ALA A 202 9.77 -12.30 35.32
N ALA A 203 8.75 -12.08 36.16
CA ALA A 203 8.79 -12.41 37.58
C ALA A 203 8.98 -13.92 37.87
N LEU A 204 8.66 -14.78 36.90
CA LEU A 204 8.90 -16.23 36.92
C LEU A 204 10.20 -16.64 36.21
N GLY A 205 11.10 -15.69 35.96
CA GLY A 205 12.41 -15.94 35.36
C GLY A 205 12.39 -16.26 33.87
N LYS A 206 11.30 -15.98 33.15
CA LYS A 206 11.24 -16.15 31.69
C LYS A 206 11.75 -14.90 30.99
N GLU A 207 12.60 -15.10 30.00
CA GLU A 207 13.08 -14.03 29.13
C GLU A 207 11.90 -13.51 28.28
N VAL A 208 11.43 -12.31 28.60
CA VAL A 208 10.46 -11.60 27.76
C VAL A 208 11.24 -11.06 26.56
N PRO A 209 10.94 -11.48 25.32
CA PRO A 209 11.64 -10.97 24.16
C PRO A 209 11.44 -9.44 24.09
N PRO A 210 12.52 -8.66 23.85
CA PRO A 210 12.39 -7.21 23.75
C PRO A 210 11.38 -6.86 22.66
N ALA A 211 10.69 -5.72 22.83
CA ALA A 211 9.65 -5.24 21.94
C ALA A 211 10.22 -4.81 20.56
N LYS A 212 10.74 -5.76 19.79
CA LYS A 212 10.95 -5.62 18.36
C LYS A 212 9.59 -5.36 17.74
N ALA A 213 9.48 -4.23 17.03
CA ALA A 213 8.39 -3.97 16.11
C ALA A 213 8.46 -4.97 14.95
N GLY A 214 7.97 -6.19 15.20
CA GLY A 214 7.46 -7.01 14.10
C GLY A 214 6.27 -6.27 13.47
N PRO A 215 5.99 -6.50 12.17
CA PRO A 215 4.79 -5.94 11.56
C PRO A 215 3.58 -6.37 12.40
N ALA A 216 2.84 -5.40 12.92
CA ALA A 216 1.57 -5.69 13.57
C ALA A 216 0.68 -6.45 12.57
N PRO A 217 -0.09 -7.46 13.01
CA PRO A 217 -1.10 -8.04 12.14
C PRO A 217 -2.01 -6.91 11.65
N ALA A 218 -2.25 -6.84 10.34
CA ALA A 218 -3.07 -5.82 9.71
C ALA A 218 -4.58 -6.04 9.95
N THR A 219 -4.96 -6.29 11.20
CA THR A 219 -6.30 -6.01 11.70
C THR A 219 -6.42 -4.50 11.87
N GLY A 220 -7.47 -3.92 11.29
CA GLY A 220 -7.66 -2.48 11.06
C GLY A 220 -6.95 -1.59 12.06
N ALA A 221 -6.00 -0.79 11.56
CA ALA A 221 -5.24 0.14 12.38
C ALA A 221 -6.21 0.99 13.20
N ALA A 222 -6.13 0.89 14.53
CA ALA A 222 -6.58 1.97 15.38
C ALA A 222 -5.90 3.24 14.81
N PRO A 223 -6.65 4.33 14.55
CA PRO A 223 -6.05 5.54 14.02
C PRO A 223 -4.89 5.90 14.94
N ALA A 224 -3.70 6.13 14.35
CA ALA A 224 -2.54 6.53 15.13
C ALA A 224 -2.97 7.66 16.06
N PRO A 225 -2.70 7.58 17.38
CA PRO A 225 -3.23 8.55 18.34
C PRO A 225 -2.91 9.94 17.82
N ASP A 226 -3.91 10.83 17.77
CA ASP A 226 -3.80 12.13 17.10
C ASP A 226 -2.44 12.76 17.40
N ALA A 227 -1.70 13.13 16.36
CA ALA A 227 -0.37 13.72 16.51
C ALA A 227 -0.40 14.92 17.47
N THR A 228 -1.52 15.64 17.55
CA THR A 228 -1.79 16.70 18.53
C THR A 228 -1.83 16.18 19.97
N ALA A 229 -2.49 15.06 20.23
CA ALA A 229 -2.54 14.43 21.55
C ALA A 229 -1.18 13.82 21.96
N GLN A 230 -0.43 13.26 21.00
CA GLN A 230 0.94 12.79 21.24
C GLN A 230 1.90 13.93 21.58
N ILE A 231 1.82 15.05 20.86
CA ILE A 231 2.59 16.27 21.14
C ILE A 231 2.26 16.78 22.54
N ALA A 232 0.99 17.01 22.87
CA ALA A 232 0.58 17.56 24.17
C ALA A 232 0.97 16.69 25.36
N LEU A 233 0.98 15.36 25.21
CA LEU A 233 1.49 14.45 26.24
C LEU A 233 3.02 14.57 26.39
N LEU A 234 3.75 14.60 25.27
CA LEU A 234 5.20 14.67 25.25
C LEU A 234 5.73 16.02 25.76
N GLU A 235 5.09 17.14 25.40
CA GLU A 235 5.36 18.48 25.94
C GLU A 235 5.21 18.52 27.47
N LYS A 236 4.15 17.89 28.00
CA LYS A 236 3.91 17.79 29.45
C LYS A 236 4.99 16.95 30.14
N ASP A 237 5.37 15.82 29.56
CA ASP A 237 6.40 14.95 30.13
C ASP A 237 7.78 15.62 30.10
N LEU A 238 8.11 16.36 29.03
CA LEU A 238 9.34 17.15 28.88
C LEU A 238 9.37 18.39 29.79
N ALA A 239 8.22 18.99 30.10
CA ALA A 239 8.14 20.04 31.12
C ALA A 239 8.49 19.52 32.53
N ALA A 240 8.30 18.22 32.79
CA ALA A 240 8.73 17.56 34.02
C ALA A 240 10.15 16.97 33.95
N LYS A 241 10.66 16.71 32.74
CA LYS A 241 11.99 16.14 32.45
C LYS A 241 12.69 16.90 31.31
N PRO A 242 13.15 18.14 31.56
CA PRO A 242 13.73 18.99 30.52
C PRO A 242 15.08 18.48 29.99
N ASP A 243 15.66 17.48 30.65
CA ASP A 243 16.91 16.78 30.32
C ASP A 243 16.72 15.52 29.44
N ASP A 244 15.48 15.13 29.11
CA ASP A 244 15.21 14.01 28.18
C ASP A 244 15.40 14.45 26.72
N ALA A 245 16.66 14.46 26.29
CA ALA A 245 17.06 14.81 24.93
C ALA A 245 16.42 13.92 23.84
N ALA A 246 16.19 12.64 24.12
CA ALA A 246 15.52 11.72 23.19
C ALA A 246 14.02 12.03 23.07
N GLY A 247 13.39 12.48 24.16
CA GLY A 247 12.03 13.02 24.15
C GLY A 247 11.93 14.32 23.35
N TRP A 248 12.86 15.25 23.51
CA TRP A 248 12.93 16.50 22.71
C TRP A 248 13.09 16.23 21.22
N ASP A 249 13.99 15.32 20.86
CA ASP A 249 14.20 14.84 19.48
C ASP A 249 12.93 14.19 18.88
N LYS A 250 12.23 13.37 19.66
CA LYS A 250 10.92 12.81 19.27
C LYS A 250 9.85 13.89 19.08
N LEU A 251 9.82 14.91 19.93
CA LEU A 251 8.92 16.06 19.79
C LEU A 251 9.20 16.82 18.48
N GLY A 252 10.48 17.08 18.19
CA GLY A 252 10.92 17.71 16.95
C GLY A 252 10.38 17.01 15.69
N ARG A 253 10.53 15.67 15.62
CA ARG A 253 9.99 14.88 14.49
C ARG A 253 8.47 14.94 14.38
N LEU A 254 7.73 15.00 15.48
CA LEU A 254 6.26 15.11 15.46
C LEU A 254 5.80 16.47 14.90
N HIS A 255 6.47 17.57 15.26
CA HIS A 255 6.19 18.88 14.65
C HIS A 255 6.63 18.93 13.18
N GLN A 256 7.76 18.31 12.82
CA GLN A 256 8.22 18.22 11.43
C GLN A 256 7.23 17.47 10.53
N GLN A 257 6.62 16.38 11.02
CA GLN A 257 5.54 15.67 10.30
C GLN A 257 4.32 16.58 10.03
N ARG A 258 4.02 17.49 10.96
CA ARG A 258 2.97 18.52 10.81
C ARG A 258 3.42 19.73 9.98
N LYS A 259 4.68 19.77 9.53
CA LYS A 259 5.34 20.91 8.87
C LYS A 259 5.40 22.18 9.73
N ASP A 260 5.31 22.01 11.04
CA ASP A 260 5.50 23.05 12.04
C ASP A 260 7.00 23.18 12.34
N TYR A 261 7.73 23.74 11.37
CA TYR A 261 9.19 23.73 11.42
C TYR A 261 9.74 24.62 12.54
N ASP A 262 9.01 25.64 12.98
CA ASP A 262 9.42 26.50 14.09
C ASP A 262 9.49 25.73 15.42
N ALA A 263 8.42 25.01 15.77
CA ALA A 263 8.42 24.16 16.95
C ALA A 263 9.37 22.95 16.81
N ALA A 264 9.50 22.40 15.59
CA ALA A 264 10.43 21.30 15.32
C ALA A 264 11.89 21.71 15.60
N ILE A 265 12.32 22.86 15.05
CA ILE A 265 13.68 23.40 15.26
C ILE A 265 13.93 23.68 16.73
N ALA A 266 12.98 24.30 17.44
CA ALA A 266 13.12 24.55 18.88
C ALA A 266 13.35 23.26 19.68
N ALA A 267 12.58 22.20 19.41
CA ALA A 267 12.72 20.92 20.09
C ALA A 267 14.05 20.22 19.74
N PHE A 268 14.45 20.20 18.47
CA PHE A 268 15.76 19.65 18.07
C PHE A 268 16.94 20.44 18.65
N GLU A 269 16.84 21.77 18.73
CA GLU A 269 17.84 22.59 19.42
C GLU A 269 17.95 22.23 20.91
N HIS A 270 16.85 21.91 21.59
CA HIS A 270 16.89 21.43 22.97
C HIS A 270 17.63 20.10 23.10
N ALA A 271 17.38 19.14 22.20
CA ALA A 271 18.14 17.88 22.15
C ALA A 271 19.65 18.11 21.90
N VAL A 272 20.00 18.95 20.91
CA VAL A 272 21.40 19.29 20.56
C VAL A 272 22.11 20.12 21.65
N LYS A 273 21.37 20.86 22.50
CA LYS A 273 21.93 21.55 23.68
C LYS A 273 22.27 20.58 24.83
N LEU A 274 21.64 19.40 24.87
CA LEU A 274 21.87 18.36 25.88
C LEU A 274 22.98 17.38 25.47
N ASP A 275 23.09 17.06 24.18
CA ASP A 275 24.28 16.41 23.59
C ASP A 275 24.66 17.08 22.27
N ASP A 276 25.76 17.84 22.30
CA ASP A 276 26.24 18.63 21.16
C ASP A 276 26.98 17.81 20.08
N LYS A 277 27.10 16.50 20.30
CA LYS A 277 27.81 15.52 19.46
C LYS A 277 26.92 14.37 19.00
N ASN A 278 25.64 14.35 19.35
CA ASN A 278 24.73 13.33 18.83
C ASN A 278 24.48 13.57 17.32
N ALA A 279 24.99 12.68 16.47
CA ALA A 279 24.93 12.84 15.01
C ALA A 279 23.50 12.76 14.44
N ASP A 280 22.63 11.95 15.06
CA ASP A 280 21.21 11.84 14.66
C ASP A 280 20.50 13.18 14.91
N TRP A 281 20.64 13.75 16.11
CA TRP A 281 19.97 14.99 16.51
C TRP A 281 20.50 16.21 15.73
N LEU A 282 21.80 16.25 15.44
CA LEU A 282 22.40 17.27 14.58
C LEU A 282 21.85 17.20 13.14
N ALA A 283 21.66 16.00 12.60
CA ALA A 283 21.11 15.81 11.26
C ALA A 283 19.60 16.07 11.17
N ASP A 284 18.83 15.75 12.21
CA ASP A 284 17.41 16.07 12.30
C ASP A 284 17.19 17.59 12.48
N ALA A 285 18.01 18.26 13.31
CA ALA A 285 18.03 19.72 13.42
C ALA A 285 18.33 20.39 12.06
N ALA A 286 19.36 19.90 11.34
CA ALA A 286 19.74 20.43 10.04
C ALA A 286 18.62 20.30 8.99
N ASP A 287 17.95 19.15 8.95
CA ASP A 287 16.84 18.87 8.05
C ASP A 287 15.62 19.77 8.34
N ALA A 288 15.26 19.95 9.61
CA ALA A 288 14.17 20.84 10.01
C ALA A 288 14.48 22.32 9.66
N GLN A 289 15.70 22.79 9.92
CA GLN A 289 16.14 24.13 9.53
C GLN A 289 16.16 24.28 8.00
N ALA A 290 16.64 23.27 7.26
CA ALA A 290 16.69 23.29 5.80
C ALA A 290 15.29 23.29 5.17
N ALA A 291 14.34 22.56 5.74
CA ALA A 291 12.95 22.54 5.30
C ALA A 291 12.26 23.90 5.51
N LYS A 292 12.55 24.59 6.62
CA LYS A 292 12.08 25.96 6.89
C LYS A 292 12.70 26.98 5.94
N ALA A 293 14.03 26.95 5.80
CA ALA A 293 14.79 27.89 4.96
C ALA A 293 14.65 27.62 3.46
N LYS A 294 14.21 26.40 3.08
CA LYS A 294 14.25 25.86 1.71
C LYS A 294 15.66 25.91 1.10
N SER A 295 16.67 25.78 1.95
CA SER A 295 18.09 25.87 1.60
C SER A 295 18.90 25.01 2.58
N LEU A 296 19.96 24.37 2.07
CA LEU A 296 20.96 23.66 2.86
C LEU A 296 22.19 24.52 3.18
N GLU A 297 22.15 25.81 2.86
CA GLU A 297 23.24 26.77 3.14
C GLU A 297 23.07 27.46 4.51
N GLY A 298 24.18 27.92 5.08
CA GLY A 298 24.19 28.59 6.38
C GLY A 298 24.18 27.59 7.53
N GLU A 299 23.29 27.80 8.50
CA GLU A 299 23.21 26.99 9.72
C GLU A 299 22.93 25.49 9.49
N PRO A 300 22.04 25.06 8.56
CA PRO A 300 21.90 23.65 8.19
C PRO A 300 23.22 22.99 7.78
N LEU A 301 24.07 23.69 7.01
CA LEU A 301 25.37 23.15 6.60
C LEU A 301 26.30 22.92 7.80
N GLN A 302 26.33 23.86 8.74
CA GLN A 302 27.15 23.75 9.95
C GLN A 302 26.69 22.58 10.83
N LEU A 303 25.38 22.34 10.91
CA LEU A 303 24.82 21.18 11.62
C LEU A 303 25.14 19.86 10.90
N ILE A 304 25.07 19.81 9.57
CA ILE A 304 25.48 18.64 8.76
C ILE A 304 26.97 18.34 8.96
N GLU A 305 27.84 19.36 8.90
CA GLU A 305 29.28 19.21 9.10
C GLU A 305 29.61 18.72 10.51
N ARG A 306 28.90 19.22 11.55
CA ARG A 306 29.00 18.71 12.92
C ARG A 306 28.52 17.26 13.05
N ALA A 307 27.41 16.89 12.42
CA ALA A 307 26.90 15.52 12.41
C ALA A 307 27.93 14.55 11.79
N LEU A 308 28.56 14.94 10.68
CA LEU A 308 29.62 14.16 10.03
C LEU A 308 30.95 14.17 10.79
N ALA A 309 31.24 15.21 11.57
CA ALA A 309 32.40 15.22 12.48
C ALA A 309 32.20 14.26 13.66
N ALA A 310 30.97 14.11 14.16
CA ALA A 310 30.61 13.14 15.20
C ALA A 310 30.53 11.70 14.68
N ASN A 311 29.89 11.51 13.52
CA ASN A 311 29.81 10.22 12.83
C ASN A 311 29.99 10.40 11.31
N PRO A 312 31.21 10.15 10.78
CA PRO A 312 31.51 10.30 9.35
C PRO A 312 30.71 9.39 8.40
N LYS A 313 30.03 8.37 8.95
CA LYS A 313 29.22 7.37 8.22
C LYS A 313 27.72 7.59 8.42
N HIS A 314 27.31 8.73 8.98
CA HIS A 314 25.91 8.99 9.31
C HIS A 314 25.05 9.19 8.05
N VAL A 315 24.24 8.18 7.72
CA VAL A 315 23.42 8.05 6.48
C VAL A 315 22.68 9.35 6.12
N LYS A 316 21.87 9.89 7.04
CA LYS A 316 21.10 11.12 6.78
C LYS A 316 22.00 12.34 6.56
N ALA A 317 23.08 12.47 7.34
CA ALA A 317 23.99 13.61 7.20
C ALA A 317 24.81 13.54 5.91
N LEU A 318 25.20 12.34 5.44
CA LEU A 318 25.86 12.16 4.15
C LEU A 318 24.93 12.53 2.99
N TRP A 319 23.65 12.14 3.05
CA TRP A 319 22.64 12.52 2.06
C TRP A 319 22.44 14.04 2.00
N LEU A 320 22.30 14.69 3.15
CA LEU A 320 22.14 16.14 3.26
C LEU A 320 23.42 16.87 2.79
N ALA A 321 24.61 16.37 3.13
CA ALA A 321 25.89 16.93 2.69
C ALA A 321 26.06 16.86 1.17
N ALA A 322 25.72 15.72 0.56
CA ALA A 322 25.78 15.57 -0.89
C ALA A 322 24.79 16.52 -1.60
N SER A 323 23.58 16.63 -1.05
CA SER A 323 22.55 17.57 -1.53
C SER A 323 22.99 19.04 -1.39
N ALA A 324 23.65 19.39 -0.28
CA ALA A 324 24.17 20.74 -0.05
C ALA A 324 25.36 21.07 -0.96
N ALA A 325 26.24 20.10 -1.19
CA ALA A 325 27.36 20.23 -2.13
C ALA A 325 26.86 20.41 -3.57
N ARG A 326 25.86 19.62 -3.99
CA ARG A 326 25.17 19.76 -5.28
C ARG A 326 24.57 21.16 -5.46
N ALA A 327 23.88 21.68 -4.44
CA ALA A 327 23.28 23.02 -4.48
C ALA A 327 24.33 24.13 -4.68
N ARG A 328 25.53 23.98 -4.09
CA ARG A 328 26.67 24.90 -4.26
C ARG A 328 27.52 24.65 -5.51
N GLY A 329 27.26 23.57 -6.27
CA GLY A 329 28.08 23.14 -7.40
C GLY A 329 29.43 22.50 -7.02
N ASP A 330 29.63 22.14 -5.76
CA ASP A 330 30.85 21.50 -5.24
C ASP A 330 30.86 20.00 -5.57
N LYS A 331 31.17 19.67 -6.84
CA LYS A 331 31.24 18.28 -7.31
C LYS A 331 32.20 17.39 -6.50
N PRO A 332 33.41 17.83 -6.08
CA PRO A 332 34.27 17.02 -5.24
C PRO A 332 33.62 16.60 -3.91
N ALA A 333 32.97 17.55 -3.19
CA ALA A 333 32.28 17.23 -1.93
C ALA A 333 31.03 16.38 -2.15
N GLU A 334 30.29 16.61 -3.25
CA GLU A 334 29.13 15.81 -3.64
C GLU A 334 29.52 14.35 -3.90
N ILE A 335 30.49 14.12 -4.79
CA ILE A 335 30.97 12.78 -5.15
C ILE A 335 31.50 12.04 -3.91
N LYS A 336 32.28 12.72 -3.06
CA LYS A 336 32.77 12.14 -1.79
C LYS A 336 31.63 11.66 -0.90
N SER A 337 30.61 12.50 -0.71
CA SER A 337 29.49 12.23 0.19
C SER A 337 28.61 11.09 -0.35
N TRP A 338 28.29 11.09 -1.65
CA TRP A 338 27.57 9.99 -2.29
C TRP A 338 28.37 8.67 -2.31
N THR A 339 29.69 8.72 -2.48
CA THR A 339 30.53 7.50 -2.44
C THR A 339 30.53 6.90 -1.05
N THR A 340 30.74 7.72 -0.02
CA THR A 340 30.72 7.25 1.38
C THR A 340 29.35 6.70 1.74
N LEU A 341 28.26 7.33 1.29
CA LEU A 341 26.91 6.83 1.54
C LEU A 341 26.62 5.50 0.83
N HIS A 342 27.05 5.35 -0.43
CA HIS A 342 26.90 4.11 -1.20
C HIS A 342 27.59 2.93 -0.50
N ASP A 343 28.79 3.15 0.06
CA ASP A 343 29.57 2.12 0.75
C ASP A 343 28.96 1.68 2.10
N GLU A 344 28.09 2.48 2.72
CA GLU A 344 27.38 2.12 3.98
C GLU A 344 26.01 1.45 3.77
N LEU A 345 25.44 1.51 2.56
CA LEU A 345 24.11 0.99 2.28
C LEU A 345 24.13 -0.51 1.93
N GLU A 346 23.04 -1.21 2.22
CA GLU A 346 22.92 -2.63 1.90
C GLU A 346 22.97 -2.84 0.36
N PRO A 347 23.90 -3.67 -0.16
CA PRO A 347 24.07 -3.86 -1.60
C PRO A 347 22.78 -4.35 -2.28
N GLY A 348 22.37 -3.67 -3.35
CA GLY A 348 21.14 -4.00 -4.08
C GLY A 348 19.85 -3.47 -3.44
N SER A 349 19.90 -2.80 -2.29
CA SER A 349 18.74 -2.12 -1.71
C SER A 349 18.21 -0.99 -2.61
N ALA A 350 16.96 -0.57 -2.40
CA ALA A 350 16.37 0.52 -3.19
C ALA A 350 17.14 1.85 -3.00
N ASP A 351 17.59 2.12 -1.77
CA ASP A 351 18.36 3.31 -1.42
C ASP A 351 19.77 3.27 -2.01
N GLU A 352 20.45 2.11 -1.99
CA GLU A 352 21.75 1.93 -2.64
C GLU A 352 21.68 2.25 -4.14
N ARG A 353 20.70 1.68 -4.86
CA ARG A 353 20.50 1.94 -6.30
C ARG A 353 20.24 3.43 -6.59
N MET A 354 19.49 4.10 -5.71
CA MET A 354 19.20 5.53 -5.81
C MET A 354 20.45 6.38 -5.59
N VAL A 355 21.28 6.05 -4.59
CA VAL A 355 22.56 6.72 -4.34
C VAL A 355 23.55 6.44 -5.47
N ALA A 356 23.61 5.22 -6.01
CA ALA A 356 24.45 4.88 -7.16
C ALA A 356 24.07 5.69 -8.42
N ALA A 357 22.77 5.94 -8.64
CA ALA A 357 22.31 6.82 -9.71
C ALA A 357 22.75 8.29 -9.49
N ASN A 358 22.58 8.81 -8.27
CA ASN A 358 23.02 10.17 -7.91
C ASN A 358 24.56 10.34 -8.01
N LEU A 359 25.31 9.31 -7.62
CA LEU A 359 26.78 9.28 -7.71
C LEU A 359 27.27 9.30 -9.15
N ALA A 360 26.66 8.51 -10.03
CA ALA A 360 26.97 8.50 -11.46
C ALA A 360 26.63 9.86 -12.11
N GLU A 361 25.47 10.45 -11.79
CA GLU A 361 25.10 11.80 -12.23
C GLU A 361 26.16 12.84 -11.79
N ALA A 362 26.58 12.80 -10.52
CA ALA A 362 27.60 13.71 -9.97
C ALA A 362 28.95 13.60 -10.72
N LYS A 363 29.34 12.37 -11.08
CA LYS A 363 30.53 12.07 -11.90
C LYS A 363 30.38 12.48 -13.38
N GLY A 364 29.17 12.79 -13.85
CA GLY A 364 28.87 12.99 -15.27
C GLY A 364 28.87 11.69 -16.08
N GLU A 365 28.78 10.55 -15.39
CA GLU A 365 28.64 9.23 -15.98
C GLU A 365 27.17 8.98 -16.35
N LYS A 366 26.91 8.07 -17.28
CA LYS A 366 25.55 7.58 -17.48
C LYS A 366 25.15 6.83 -16.20
N PRO A 367 23.98 7.13 -15.58
CA PRO A 367 23.52 6.37 -14.43
C PRO A 367 23.60 4.88 -14.72
N PRO A 368 24.05 4.03 -13.75
CA PRO A 368 24.04 2.58 -13.92
C PRO A 368 22.67 2.21 -14.45
N ALA A 369 22.65 1.62 -15.65
CA ALA A 369 21.43 1.53 -16.45
C ALA A 369 20.35 0.91 -15.57
N ALA A 370 19.32 1.71 -15.23
CA ALA A 370 18.39 1.39 -14.16
C ALA A 370 17.96 -0.05 -14.32
N ALA A 371 18.45 -0.94 -13.45
CA ALA A 371 18.25 -2.36 -13.57
C ALA A 371 16.75 -2.56 -13.39
N THR A 372 16.03 -2.70 -14.51
CA THR A 372 14.57 -2.52 -14.64
C THR A 372 13.90 -3.19 -13.45
N PRO A 373 13.41 -2.39 -12.48
CA PRO A 373 13.58 -2.60 -11.04
C PRO A 373 13.66 -4.08 -10.76
N ALA A 374 14.92 -4.56 -10.64
CA ALA A 374 15.27 -5.98 -10.79
C ALA A 374 14.18 -6.80 -10.11
N THR A 375 13.45 -7.58 -10.92
CA THR A 375 12.12 -8.03 -10.52
C THR A 375 12.25 -9.24 -9.61
N ASP A 376 12.75 -8.94 -8.42
CA ASP A 376 12.39 -9.53 -7.13
C ASP A 376 10.92 -9.18 -6.79
N SER A 377 10.06 -9.09 -7.81
CA SER A 377 8.83 -9.87 -7.74
C SER A 377 9.24 -11.28 -7.36
N ALA A 378 9.11 -11.56 -6.06
CA ALA A 378 8.89 -12.88 -5.50
C ALA A 378 8.36 -13.81 -6.59
N SER A 379 9.23 -14.67 -7.08
CA SER A 379 8.90 -15.54 -8.21
C SER A 379 9.32 -16.96 -7.88
N VAL A 380 8.45 -17.90 -8.25
CA VAL A 380 8.66 -19.32 -8.04
C VAL A 380 8.72 -20.00 -9.39
N LYS A 381 9.87 -20.59 -9.68
CA LYS A 381 10.14 -21.34 -10.91
C LYS A 381 10.06 -22.83 -10.62
N GLY A 382 9.67 -23.62 -11.60
CA GLY A 382 9.55 -25.06 -11.40
C GLY A 382 8.97 -25.80 -12.58
N SER A 383 8.82 -27.11 -12.42
CA SER A 383 8.29 -28.03 -13.42
C SER A 383 7.08 -28.79 -12.90
N VAL A 384 6.11 -29.03 -13.78
CA VAL A 384 4.92 -29.86 -13.51
C VAL A 384 4.94 -31.08 -14.43
N SER A 385 4.65 -32.24 -13.85
CA SER A 385 4.50 -33.53 -14.54
C SER A 385 3.28 -34.28 -14.00
N VAL A 386 2.76 -35.24 -14.76
CA VAL A 386 1.69 -36.15 -14.31
C VAL A 386 2.32 -37.49 -13.94
N ASP A 387 1.84 -38.13 -12.88
CA ASP A 387 2.27 -39.49 -12.57
C ASP A 387 1.87 -40.48 -13.68
N SER A 388 2.74 -41.46 -13.93
CA SER A 388 2.55 -42.46 -14.99
C SER A 388 1.27 -43.29 -14.84
N GLY A 389 0.78 -43.51 -13.61
CA GLY A 389 -0.48 -44.20 -13.34
C GLY A 389 -1.73 -43.37 -13.66
N LEU A 390 -1.61 -42.04 -13.70
CA LEU A 390 -2.70 -41.11 -14.02
C LEU A 390 -2.65 -40.56 -15.46
N ALA A 391 -1.54 -40.77 -16.18
CA ALA A 391 -1.37 -40.28 -17.55
C ALA A 391 -2.48 -40.74 -18.53
N GLY A 392 -3.09 -41.91 -18.30
CA GLY A 392 -4.21 -42.42 -19.10
C GLY A 392 -5.56 -41.72 -18.85
N ASP A 393 -5.71 -40.99 -17.73
CA ASP A 393 -6.93 -40.25 -17.37
C ASP A 393 -6.98 -38.82 -17.94
N VAL A 394 -5.90 -38.38 -18.60
CA VAL A 394 -5.67 -37.01 -19.09
C VAL A 394 -5.95 -36.93 -20.60
N LYS A 395 -6.83 -36.00 -21.00
CA LYS A 395 -7.30 -35.85 -22.39
C LYS A 395 -6.60 -34.76 -23.21
N GLY A 396 -5.78 -33.93 -22.56
CA GLY A 396 -4.91 -32.96 -23.21
C GLY A 396 -5.56 -31.61 -23.59
N ASP A 397 -6.88 -31.56 -23.72
CA ASP A 397 -7.69 -30.33 -23.80
C ASP A 397 -8.10 -29.75 -22.44
N GLU A 398 -8.03 -30.57 -21.39
CA GLU A 398 -8.29 -30.19 -20.00
C GLU A 398 -7.38 -29.03 -19.55
N THR A 399 -7.90 -28.15 -18.69
CA THR A 399 -7.16 -26.96 -18.24
C THR A 399 -6.27 -27.29 -17.04
N VAL A 400 -4.99 -26.95 -17.11
CA VAL A 400 -4.05 -27.03 -15.99
C VAL A 400 -3.98 -25.68 -15.28
N PHE A 401 -4.26 -25.66 -13.98
CA PHE A 401 -4.05 -24.53 -13.10
C PHE A 401 -2.83 -24.77 -12.22
N ILE A 402 -1.79 -23.97 -12.39
CA ILE A 402 -0.60 -23.96 -11.53
C ILE A 402 -0.74 -22.75 -10.61
N PHE A 403 -0.70 -22.95 -9.30
CA PHE A 403 -1.02 -21.93 -8.32
C PHE A 403 -0.08 -21.94 -7.12
N ALA A 404 0.19 -20.78 -6.53
CA ALA A 404 0.89 -20.67 -5.25
C ALA A 404 -0.08 -20.23 -4.15
N ARG A 405 -0.06 -20.89 -2.98
CA ARG A 405 -0.82 -20.51 -1.78
C ARG A 405 0.15 -20.22 -0.63
N ALA A 406 -0.15 -19.23 0.20
CA ALA A 406 0.61 -19.01 1.44
C ALA A 406 0.54 -20.25 2.35
N VAL A 407 1.65 -20.62 2.99
CA VAL A 407 1.64 -21.68 4.04
C VAL A 407 0.78 -21.25 5.25
N THR A 408 0.73 -19.95 5.54
CA THR A 408 -0.07 -19.36 6.61
C THR A 408 -0.92 -18.22 6.01
N GLY A 409 -2.23 -18.40 5.93
CA GLY A 409 -3.15 -17.42 5.34
C GLY A 409 -4.50 -18.04 4.94
N PRO A 410 -5.39 -17.24 4.31
CA PRO A 410 -6.60 -17.77 3.70
C PRO A 410 -6.27 -18.77 2.56
N PRO A 411 -7.12 -19.76 2.27
CA PRO A 411 -6.84 -20.83 1.30
C PRO A 411 -6.81 -20.38 -0.18
N MET A 412 -6.90 -19.07 -0.43
CA MET A 412 -6.91 -18.47 -1.76
C MET A 412 -5.49 -18.46 -2.35
N PRO A 413 -5.31 -18.74 -3.65
CA PRO A 413 -4.00 -18.65 -4.28
C PRO A 413 -3.57 -17.19 -4.48
N LEU A 414 -2.29 -16.93 -4.20
CA LEU A 414 -1.62 -15.63 -4.36
C LEU A 414 -1.26 -15.34 -5.82
N ALA A 415 -0.97 -16.38 -6.60
CA ALA A 415 -0.67 -16.31 -8.02
C ALA A 415 -1.22 -17.56 -8.72
N VAL A 416 -1.75 -17.40 -9.95
CA VAL A 416 -2.29 -18.52 -10.76
C VAL A 416 -1.90 -18.37 -12.22
N LEU A 417 -1.32 -19.43 -12.77
CA LEU A 417 -1.01 -19.61 -14.18
C LEU A 417 -1.92 -20.69 -14.79
N ARG A 418 -2.48 -20.41 -15.97
CA ARG A 418 -3.33 -21.33 -16.73
C ARG A 418 -2.58 -21.90 -17.94
N LYS A 419 -2.63 -23.23 -18.12
CA LYS A 419 -2.04 -24.00 -19.23
C LYS A 419 -3.02 -25.09 -19.70
N GLN A 420 -2.65 -25.88 -20.72
CA GLN A 420 -3.43 -27.06 -21.15
C GLN A 420 -2.71 -28.36 -20.77
N ALA A 421 -3.47 -29.44 -20.58
CA ALA A 421 -2.90 -30.71 -20.14
C ALA A 421 -1.94 -31.34 -21.18
N ARG A 422 -2.13 -31.03 -22.48
CA ARG A 422 -1.20 -31.39 -23.56
C ARG A 422 0.18 -30.74 -23.46
N ASP A 423 0.30 -29.66 -22.70
CA ASP A 423 1.56 -28.95 -22.52
C ASP A 423 2.46 -29.67 -21.51
N LEU A 424 1.93 -30.63 -20.73
CA LEU A 424 2.68 -31.34 -19.68
C LEU A 424 3.59 -32.44 -20.26
N PRO A 425 4.83 -32.59 -19.75
CA PRO A 425 5.45 -31.81 -18.67
C PRO A 425 5.93 -30.43 -19.12
N LEU A 426 5.72 -29.40 -18.27
CA LEU A 426 6.11 -28.02 -18.57
C LEU A 426 6.84 -27.33 -17.43
N GLU A 427 7.73 -26.41 -17.80
CA GLU A 427 8.34 -25.41 -16.91
C GLU A 427 7.41 -24.20 -16.74
N PHE A 428 7.34 -23.67 -15.53
CA PHE A 428 6.54 -22.50 -15.18
C PHE A 428 7.34 -21.46 -14.39
N THR A 429 6.79 -20.25 -14.35
CA THR A 429 7.18 -19.20 -13.40
C THR A 429 5.88 -18.57 -12.91
N LEU A 430 5.73 -18.44 -11.59
CA LEU A 430 4.70 -17.63 -10.95
C LEU A 430 5.36 -16.38 -10.39
N ASP A 431 4.72 -15.22 -10.52
CA ASP A 431 5.20 -13.95 -9.99
C ASP A 431 4.02 -13.03 -9.58
N ASP A 432 4.34 -11.88 -9.01
CA ASP A 432 3.38 -10.87 -8.54
C ASP A 432 2.45 -10.28 -9.61
N THR A 433 2.79 -10.38 -10.90
CA THR A 433 1.93 -9.92 -12.00
C THR A 433 0.78 -10.90 -12.25
N MET A 434 0.94 -12.16 -11.82
CA MET A 434 -0.07 -13.21 -11.91
C MET A 434 -1.01 -13.27 -10.69
N ALA A 435 -0.98 -12.25 -9.84
CA ALA A 435 -1.82 -12.16 -8.66
C ALA A 435 -3.28 -11.85 -9.01
N ILE A 436 -4.22 -12.67 -8.49
CA ILE A 436 -5.67 -12.48 -8.71
C ILE A 436 -6.16 -11.17 -8.04
N MET A 437 -5.50 -10.74 -6.97
CA MET A 437 -5.85 -9.53 -6.22
C MET A 437 -4.60 -8.66 -6.02
N PRO A 438 -4.62 -7.36 -6.37
CA PRO A 438 -3.46 -6.47 -6.22
C PRO A 438 -2.91 -6.35 -4.78
N ALA A 439 -3.72 -6.67 -3.77
CA ALA A 439 -3.36 -6.62 -2.35
C ALA A 439 -2.84 -7.96 -1.77
N LEU A 440 -2.98 -9.09 -2.49
CA LEU A 440 -2.56 -10.42 -2.06
C LEU A 440 -1.61 -11.02 -3.10
N LYS A 441 -0.34 -10.65 -2.97
CA LYS A 441 0.73 -10.95 -3.93
C LYS A 441 1.66 -12.06 -3.44
N LEU A 442 2.44 -12.65 -4.34
CA LEU A 442 3.41 -13.69 -4.01
C LEU A 442 4.49 -13.14 -3.06
N SER A 443 4.89 -11.87 -3.24
CA SER A 443 5.81 -11.12 -2.36
C SER A 443 5.32 -10.86 -0.95
N SER A 444 4.03 -11.03 -0.67
CA SER A 444 3.49 -10.89 0.69
C SER A 444 3.74 -12.14 1.56
N ALA A 445 4.13 -13.27 0.97
CA ALA A 445 4.38 -14.52 1.66
C ALA A 445 5.87 -14.88 1.70
N ARG A 446 6.36 -15.36 2.85
CA ARG A 446 7.73 -15.89 2.99
C ARG A 446 7.87 -17.32 2.50
N GLU A 447 6.87 -18.15 2.81
CA GLU A 447 6.77 -19.55 2.36
C GLU A 447 5.45 -19.75 1.62
N VAL A 448 5.50 -20.52 0.53
CA VAL A 448 4.31 -20.97 -0.20
C VAL A 448 4.30 -22.48 -0.41
N VAL A 449 3.11 -23.03 -0.69
CA VAL A 449 2.94 -24.32 -1.34
C VAL A 449 2.50 -24.06 -2.77
N VAL A 450 3.18 -24.67 -3.74
CA VAL A 450 2.79 -24.62 -5.14
C VAL A 450 2.01 -25.88 -5.48
N GLY A 451 0.84 -25.72 -6.07
CA GLY A 451 0.02 -26.82 -6.57
C GLY A 451 -0.19 -26.75 -8.06
N ALA A 452 -0.43 -27.91 -8.67
CA ALA A 452 -0.90 -28.03 -10.03
C ALA A 452 -2.16 -28.90 -10.06
N ARG A 453 -3.22 -28.44 -10.73
CA ARG A 453 -4.48 -29.17 -10.90
C ARG A 453 -4.88 -29.25 -12.36
N ILE A 454 -5.25 -30.44 -12.83
CA ILE A 454 -5.94 -30.65 -14.11
C ILE A 454 -7.44 -30.59 -13.83
N SER A 455 -8.11 -29.53 -14.29
CA SER A 455 -9.56 -29.38 -14.18
C SER A 455 -10.27 -29.72 -15.47
N LYS A 456 -11.23 -30.65 -15.38
CA LYS A 456 -12.06 -31.09 -16.52
C LYS A 456 -13.16 -30.10 -16.86
N THR A 457 -13.57 -29.29 -15.88
CA THR A 457 -14.61 -28.25 -16.05
C THR A 457 -14.03 -26.89 -16.46
N GLY A 458 -12.71 -26.71 -16.40
CA GLY A 458 -12.06 -25.43 -16.64
C GLY A 458 -12.21 -24.42 -15.50
N ASN A 459 -12.74 -24.82 -14.34
CA ASN A 459 -12.86 -23.98 -13.16
C ASN A 459 -11.57 -24.00 -12.32
N ALA A 460 -11.17 -22.84 -11.79
CA ALA A 460 -9.98 -22.71 -10.94
C ALA A 460 -10.19 -23.25 -9.50
N MET A 461 -11.43 -23.41 -9.07
CA MET A 461 -11.79 -24.04 -7.79
C MET A 461 -11.80 -25.56 -7.93
N PRO A 462 -11.37 -26.33 -6.91
CA PRO A 462 -11.33 -27.79 -6.99
C PRO A 462 -12.73 -28.35 -7.22
N GLN A 463 -12.86 -29.31 -8.13
CA GLN A 463 -14.10 -30.05 -8.38
C GLN A 463 -13.85 -31.56 -8.20
N PRO A 464 -14.85 -32.34 -7.74
CA PRO A 464 -14.71 -33.78 -7.61
C PRO A 464 -14.32 -34.45 -8.93
N GLY A 465 -13.25 -35.23 -8.92
CA GLY A 465 -12.70 -35.92 -10.07
C GLY A 465 -11.65 -35.16 -10.88
N ASP A 466 -11.29 -33.93 -10.49
CA ASP A 466 -10.06 -33.26 -10.96
C ASP A 466 -8.80 -34.00 -10.44
N LEU A 467 -7.65 -33.81 -11.08
CA LEU A 467 -6.36 -34.39 -10.65
C LEU A 467 -5.49 -33.28 -10.06
N GLU A 468 -4.87 -33.50 -8.89
CA GLU A 468 -4.04 -32.51 -8.20
C GLU A 468 -2.67 -33.09 -7.79
N GLY A 469 -1.68 -32.21 -7.66
CA GLY A 469 -0.37 -32.46 -7.10
C GLY A 469 0.13 -31.22 -6.37
N LEU A 470 0.80 -31.40 -5.23
CA LEU A 470 1.29 -30.31 -4.38
C LEU A 470 2.80 -30.45 -4.13
N SER A 471 3.51 -29.33 -4.05
CA SER A 471 4.89 -29.28 -3.59
C SER A 471 4.98 -29.41 -2.06
N GLY A 472 6.20 -29.58 -1.55
CA GLY A 472 6.52 -29.20 -0.17
C GLY A 472 6.42 -27.68 0.02
N LYS A 473 6.83 -27.20 1.20
CA LYS A 473 7.03 -25.76 1.42
C LYS A 473 8.17 -25.23 0.56
N VAL A 474 8.00 -24.03 0.02
CA VAL A 474 8.95 -23.34 -0.86
C VAL A 474 9.17 -21.93 -0.32
N SER A 475 10.41 -21.58 -0.02
CA SER A 475 10.81 -20.20 0.30
C SER A 475 10.72 -19.32 -0.94
N ILE A 476 10.19 -18.12 -0.77
CA ILE A 476 10.19 -17.09 -1.81
C ILE A 476 11.57 -16.39 -1.84
N GLY A 477 12.25 -16.43 -2.99
CA GLY A 477 13.53 -15.74 -3.22
C GLY A 477 14.75 -16.64 -3.38
N ASP A 478 14.73 -17.87 -2.83
CA ASP A 478 15.88 -18.80 -2.83
C ASP A 478 16.26 -19.33 -4.24
N GLY A 479 15.47 -19.04 -5.27
CA GLY A 479 15.72 -19.43 -6.67
C GLY A 479 15.64 -20.93 -6.97
N ALA A 480 15.44 -21.78 -5.96
CA ALA A 480 15.36 -23.23 -6.10
C ALA A 480 14.15 -23.67 -6.95
N PRO A 481 14.35 -24.49 -8.01
CA PRO A 481 13.26 -24.93 -8.87
C PRO A 481 12.36 -25.96 -8.16
N VAL A 482 11.06 -25.69 -8.14
CA VAL A 482 10.05 -26.57 -7.54
C VAL A 482 9.66 -27.67 -8.51
N ARG A 483 9.58 -28.93 -8.05
CA ARG A 483 9.03 -30.02 -8.87
C ARG A 483 7.67 -30.45 -8.32
N ILE A 484 6.68 -30.50 -9.20
CA ILE A 484 5.31 -30.95 -8.89
C ILE A 484 5.00 -32.20 -9.74
N VAL A 485 4.47 -33.22 -9.09
CA VAL A 485 3.91 -34.42 -9.73
C VAL A 485 2.42 -34.44 -9.38
N ILE A 486 1.57 -34.52 -10.40
CA ILE A 486 0.12 -34.69 -10.25
C ILE A 486 -0.13 -36.18 -10.04
N ASP A 487 -0.43 -36.56 -8.80
CA ASP A 487 -0.31 -37.93 -8.28
C ASP A 487 -1.60 -38.47 -7.65
N HIS A 488 -2.62 -37.62 -7.42
CA HIS A 488 -3.90 -38.03 -6.85
C HIS A 488 -5.10 -37.30 -7.49
N ARG A 489 -6.30 -37.77 -7.15
CA ARG A 489 -7.60 -37.25 -7.59
C ARG A 489 -8.32 -36.60 -6.41
N THR A 490 -8.92 -35.44 -6.61
CA THR A 490 -9.64 -34.64 -5.59
C THR A 490 -11.14 -34.89 -5.57
#